data_AF-A0A536FCM8-F1
#
_entry.id   AF-A0A536FCM8-F1
#
_cell.length_a   1.000
_cell.length_b   1.000
_cell.length_c   1.000
_cell.angle_alpha   90.00
_cell.angle_beta   90.00
_cell.angle_gamma   90.00
#
_symmetry.space_group_name_H-M   'P 1'
#
loop_
_entity.id
_entity.type
_entity.pdbx_description
1 polymer ?
#
loop_
_entity_poly.entity_id
_entity_poly.type
_entity_poly.pdbx_seq_one_letter_code
_entity_poly.pdbx_strand_id
1 'polypeptide(L)'
;MLLPDPSIDVHLLGAFVAREFGAADAELTFMPVGGDSWSYRAGPWWVSVRRDRQGHAPAAYEAARELRDAGYEFVAAPVRGRSGHVVNSVGGRPVVVTEYVEGRTSFPDGLPREQLRALAGAVDSLHAATVKA
;
A
#
# COMPACT_ATOMS: atom_id res chain seq x y z
N MET A 1 16.63 -13.02 3.63
CA MET A 1 16.56 -11.56 3.38
C MET A 1 16.04 -11.35 1.98
N LEU A 2 15.09 -10.44 1.80
CA LEU A 2 14.56 -10.16 0.48
C LEU A 2 15.50 -9.22 -0.30
N LEU A 3 15.80 -9.53 -1.56
CA LEU A 3 16.64 -8.71 -2.43
C LEU A 3 15.79 -7.92 -3.45
N PRO A 4 16.31 -6.78 -3.95
CA PRO A 4 15.72 -6.09 -5.09
C PRO A 4 15.61 -7.03 -6.30
N ASP A 5 14.54 -6.89 -7.09
CA ASP A 5 14.45 -7.55 -8.39
C ASP A 5 15.15 -6.68 -9.45
N PRO A 6 16.23 -7.17 -10.08
CA PRO A 6 17.00 -6.39 -11.05
C PRO A 6 16.23 -6.06 -12.33
N SER A 7 15.08 -6.72 -12.56
CA SER A 7 14.22 -6.46 -13.72
C SER A 7 13.16 -5.37 -13.46
N ILE A 8 13.14 -4.79 -12.25
CA ILE A 8 12.36 -3.58 -11.96
C ILE A 8 13.21 -2.37 -12.33
N ASP A 9 12.75 -1.62 -13.33
CA ASP A 9 13.32 -0.32 -13.68
C ASP A 9 12.92 0.72 -12.64
N VAL A 10 13.86 1.04 -11.74
CA VAL A 10 13.66 2.01 -10.65
C VAL A 10 13.52 3.44 -11.15
N HIS A 11 14.08 3.77 -12.32
CA HIS A 11 13.91 5.11 -12.91
C HIS A 11 12.50 5.27 -13.47
N LEU A 12 12.00 4.25 -14.17
CA LEU A 12 10.61 4.22 -14.62
C LEU A 12 9.63 4.28 -13.44
N LEU A 13 9.91 3.53 -12.37
CA LEU A 13 9.08 3.57 -11.16
C LEU A 13 9.10 4.95 -10.51
N GLY A 14 10.27 5.60 -10.42
CA GLY A 14 10.40 6.95 -9.85
C GLY A 14 9.65 8.00 -10.66
N ALA A 15 9.81 7.96 -11.98
CA ALA A 15 9.07 8.84 -12.90
C ALA A 15 7.55 8.65 -12.79
N PHE A 16 7.09 7.41 -12.63
CA PHE A 16 5.69 7.11 -12.36
C PHE A 16 5.22 7.75 -11.05
N VAL A 17 5.95 7.57 -9.95
CA VAL A 17 5.55 8.13 -8.64
C VAL A 17 5.52 9.66 -8.68
N ALA A 18 6.52 10.29 -9.31
CA ALA A 18 6.54 11.73 -9.55
C ALA A 18 5.31 12.21 -10.35
N ARG A 19 4.99 11.48 -11.42
CA ARG A 19 3.89 11.81 -12.34
C ARG A 19 2.50 11.52 -11.77
N GLU A 20 2.33 10.57 -10.86
CA GLU A 20 1.01 10.27 -10.32
C GLU A 20 0.76 10.93 -8.96
N PHE A 21 1.82 11.15 -8.17
CA PHE A 21 1.71 11.53 -6.75
C PHE A 21 2.58 12.74 -6.36
N GLY A 22 3.26 13.38 -7.31
CA GLY A 22 3.92 14.68 -7.10
C GLY A 22 5.26 14.63 -6.35
N ALA A 23 5.95 13.49 -6.32
CA ALA A 23 7.22 13.32 -5.61
C ALA A 23 8.45 13.35 -6.55
N ALA A 24 8.58 14.40 -7.38
CA ALA A 24 9.61 14.46 -8.43
C ALA A 24 11.06 14.36 -7.94
N ASP A 25 11.33 14.85 -6.72
CA ASP A 25 12.69 14.84 -6.15
C ASP A 25 12.91 13.70 -5.15
N ALA A 26 11.95 12.81 -4.98
CA ALA A 26 12.06 11.72 -4.03
C ALA A 26 12.88 10.56 -4.60
N GLU A 27 13.99 10.23 -3.92
CA GLU A 27 14.75 9.01 -4.19
C GLU A 27 13.91 7.77 -3.83
N LEU A 28 13.96 6.75 -4.69
CA LEU A 28 13.36 5.44 -4.41
C LEU A 28 14.33 4.58 -3.59
N THR A 29 14.03 4.42 -2.31
CA THR A 29 14.80 3.52 -1.43
C THR A 29 14.13 2.16 -1.35
N PHE A 30 14.83 1.09 -1.74
CA PHE A 30 14.33 -0.26 -1.58
C PHE A 30 14.21 -0.65 -0.11
N MET A 31 13.08 -1.25 0.25
CA MET A 31 12.80 -1.75 1.59
C MET A 31 12.78 -3.28 1.56
N PRO A 32 13.71 -3.98 2.26
CA PRO A 32 13.85 -5.43 2.20
C PRO A 32 12.78 -6.16 3.04
N VAL A 33 11.52 -5.77 2.86
CA VAL A 33 10.34 -6.28 3.57
C VAL A 33 9.26 -6.68 2.57
N GLY A 34 8.32 -7.51 3.04
CA GLY A 34 7.16 -7.95 2.24
C GLY A 34 7.32 -9.37 1.66
N GLY A 35 6.24 -10.14 1.74
CA GLY A 35 6.16 -11.47 1.12
C GLY A 35 5.85 -11.39 -0.38
N ASP A 36 4.81 -10.63 -0.74
CA ASP A 36 4.23 -10.63 -2.09
C ASP A 36 4.49 -9.35 -2.90
N SER A 37 5.43 -8.52 -2.46
CA SER A 37 5.86 -7.34 -3.20
C SER A 37 7.35 -7.05 -3.04
N TRP A 38 7.92 -6.35 -4.01
CA TRP A 38 9.11 -5.53 -3.80
C TRP A 38 8.64 -4.13 -3.42
N SER A 39 9.07 -3.65 -2.26
CA SER A 39 8.58 -2.40 -1.71
C SER A 39 9.67 -1.34 -1.68
N TYR A 40 9.26 -0.09 -1.88
CA TYR A 40 10.14 1.07 -1.92
C TYR A 40 9.52 2.23 -1.15
N ARG A 41 10.37 3.09 -0.58
CA ARG A 41 9.99 4.41 -0.08
C ARG A 41 10.31 5.45 -1.14
N ALA A 42 9.42 6.44 -1.31
CA ALA A 42 9.66 7.64 -2.09
C ALA A 42 8.97 8.83 -1.40
N GLY A 43 9.71 9.64 -0.64
CA GLY A 43 9.12 10.77 0.09
C GLY A 43 8.04 10.31 1.08
N PRO A 44 6.78 10.77 0.98
CA PRO A 44 5.69 10.31 1.85
C PRO A 44 5.06 8.97 1.40
N TRP A 45 5.54 8.37 0.31
CA TRP A 45 4.88 7.23 -0.33
C TRP A 45 5.53 5.89 0.03
N TRP A 46 4.69 4.88 0.17
CA TRP A 46 5.06 3.48 0.15
C TRP A 46 4.63 2.88 -1.19
N VAL A 47 5.59 2.36 -1.94
CA VAL A 47 5.38 1.88 -3.31
C VAL A 47 5.59 0.38 -3.32
N SER A 48 4.54 -0.39 -3.62
CA SER A 48 4.60 -1.85 -3.68
C SER A 48 4.42 -2.36 -5.11
N VAL A 49 5.50 -2.87 -5.68
CA VAL A 49 5.48 -3.62 -6.94
C VAL A 49 5.08 -5.06 -6.63
N ARG A 50 3.92 -5.50 -7.10
CA ARG A 50 3.37 -6.81 -6.80
C ARG A 50 4.17 -7.91 -7.50
N ARG A 51 4.44 -9.00 -6.79
CA ARG A 51 5.07 -10.21 -7.35
C ARG A 51 4.11 -11.09 -8.13
N ASP A 52 2.82 -10.89 -7.89
CA ASP A 52 1.73 -11.65 -8.48
C ASP A 52 1.83 -13.17 -8.27
N ARG A 53 2.52 -13.63 -7.21
CA ARG A 53 2.78 -15.06 -6.95
C ARG A 53 1.53 -15.93 -6.88
N GLN A 54 0.39 -15.35 -6.53
CA GLN A 54 -0.91 -16.02 -6.43
C GLN A 54 -2.01 -15.29 -7.23
N GLY A 55 -1.64 -14.32 -8.09
CA GLY A 55 -2.57 -13.33 -8.61
C GLY A 55 -2.90 -12.26 -7.55
N HIS A 56 -2.74 -11.00 -7.92
CA HIS A 56 -3.28 -9.87 -7.18
C HIS A 56 -4.76 -9.73 -7.52
N ALA A 57 -5.55 -9.27 -6.57
CA ALA A 57 -6.97 -8.99 -6.78
C ALA A 57 -7.17 -7.47 -6.82
N PRO A 58 -7.27 -6.84 -8.02
CA PRO A 58 -7.54 -5.41 -8.15
C PRO A 58 -8.72 -4.93 -7.31
N ALA A 59 -9.82 -5.72 -7.29
CA ALA A 59 -11.01 -5.43 -6.50
C ALA A 59 -10.74 -5.31 -5.00
N ALA A 60 -9.77 -6.04 -4.44
CA ALA A 60 -9.43 -5.91 -3.03
C ALA A 60 -8.79 -4.54 -2.70
N TYR A 61 -8.03 -3.96 -3.63
CA TYR A 61 -7.46 -2.63 -3.45
C TYR A 61 -8.51 -1.54 -3.62
N GLU A 62 -9.40 -1.69 -4.60
CA GLU A 62 -10.53 -0.76 -4.78
C GLU A 62 -11.46 -0.81 -3.57
N ALA A 63 -11.78 -2.00 -3.04
CA ALA A 63 -12.55 -2.16 -1.81
C ALA A 63 -11.87 -1.45 -0.62
N ALA A 64 -10.56 -1.63 -0.44
CA ALA A 64 -9.82 -0.93 0.62
C ALA A 64 -9.90 0.59 0.47
N ARG A 65 -9.80 1.08 -0.77
CA ARG A 65 -9.94 2.51 -1.09
C ARG A 65 -11.34 3.02 -0.78
N GLU A 66 -12.39 2.28 -1.17
CA GLU A 66 -13.78 2.62 -0.86
C GLU A 66 -14.04 2.69 0.65
N LEU A 67 -13.53 1.72 1.42
CA LEU A 67 -13.62 1.75 2.88
C LEU A 67 -12.97 3.03 3.43
N ARG A 68 -11.77 3.37 2.97
CA ARG A 68 -11.10 4.58 3.45
C ARG A 68 -11.85 5.85 3.06
N ASP A 69 -12.43 5.91 1.86
CA ASP A 69 -13.24 7.04 1.39
C ASP A 69 -14.56 7.16 2.19
N ALA A 70 -15.08 6.05 2.70
CA ALA A 70 -16.23 6.00 3.59
C ALA A 70 -15.91 6.34 5.07
N GLY A 71 -14.67 6.73 5.38
CA GLY A 71 -14.25 7.18 6.71
C GLY A 71 -13.64 6.11 7.61
N TYR A 72 -13.36 4.91 7.09
CA TYR A 72 -12.68 3.86 7.86
C TYR A 72 -11.17 4.15 7.96
N GLU A 73 -10.79 5.09 8.82
CA GLU A 73 -9.41 5.60 8.96
C GLU A 73 -8.37 4.57 9.41
N PHE A 74 -8.80 3.42 9.95
CA PHE A 74 -7.90 2.32 10.30
C PHE A 74 -7.45 1.50 9.08
N VAL A 75 -8.06 1.70 7.90
CA VAL A 75 -7.71 0.98 6.67
C VAL A 75 -6.56 1.70 5.96
N ALA A 76 -5.39 1.06 5.88
CA ALA A 76 -4.30 1.50 5.02
C ALA A 76 -4.60 1.15 3.56
N ALA A 77 -5.22 2.08 2.84
CA ALA A 77 -5.65 1.90 1.45
C ALA A 77 -4.67 2.54 0.46
N PRO A 78 -4.50 1.98 -0.75
CA PRO A 78 -3.73 2.66 -1.78
C PRO A 78 -4.37 3.99 -2.16
N VAL A 79 -3.58 4.96 -2.58
CA VAL A 79 -4.03 6.27 -3.02
C VAL A 79 -4.29 6.27 -4.52
N ARG A 80 -5.31 7.03 -4.96
CA ARG A 80 -5.52 7.30 -6.38
C ARG A 80 -4.55 8.38 -6.81
N GLY A 81 -3.74 8.09 -7.84
CA GLY A 81 -2.89 9.09 -8.48
C GLY A 81 -3.72 10.06 -9.33
N ARG A 82 -3.04 10.94 -10.06
CA ARG A 82 -3.68 11.85 -11.02
C ARG A 82 -4.56 11.13 -12.05
N SER A 83 -4.19 9.91 -12.44
CA SER A 83 -4.98 9.06 -13.34
C SER A 83 -6.26 8.49 -12.72
N GLY A 84 -6.45 8.56 -11.40
CA GLY A 84 -7.60 8.01 -10.69
C GLY A 84 -7.53 6.51 -10.39
N HIS A 85 -6.50 5.81 -10.86
CA HIS A 85 -6.35 4.37 -10.65
C HIS A 85 -5.73 4.03 -9.29
N VAL A 86 -6.28 3.03 -8.60
CA VAL A 86 -5.73 2.47 -7.35
C VAL A 86 -4.60 1.47 -7.65
N VAL A 87 -4.77 0.63 -8.68
CA VAL A 87 -3.75 -0.29 -9.19
C VAL A 87 -3.25 0.21 -10.53
N ASN A 88 -1.94 0.39 -10.65
CA ASN A 88 -1.29 0.90 -11.85
C ASN A 88 -0.41 -0.18 -12.48
N SER A 89 -0.17 -0.09 -13.79
CA SER A 89 0.80 -0.96 -14.47
C SER A 89 2.05 -0.16 -14.82
N VAL A 90 3.21 -0.59 -14.31
CA VAL A 90 4.51 0.06 -14.54
C VAL A 90 5.50 -1.00 -14.98
N GLY A 91 6.06 -0.86 -16.19
CA GLY A 91 6.93 -1.88 -16.77
C GLY A 91 6.24 -3.25 -16.88
N GLY A 92 4.92 -3.27 -17.10
CA GLY A 92 4.11 -4.49 -17.18
C GLY A 92 3.80 -5.15 -15.83
N ARG A 93 4.12 -4.50 -14.70
CA ARG A 93 3.86 -5.04 -13.35
C ARG A 93 2.81 -4.23 -12.60
N PRO A 94 1.97 -4.88 -11.78
CA PRO A 94 1.03 -4.17 -10.92
C PRO A 94 1.77 -3.41 -9.82
N VAL A 95 1.43 -2.14 -9.65
CA VAL A 95 1.98 -1.24 -8.65
C VAL A 95 0.82 -0.62 -7.88
N VAL A 96 0.90 -0.70 -6.55
CA VAL A 96 0.02 0.02 -5.63
C VAL A 96 0.85 0.97 -4.80
N VAL A 97 0.34 2.16 -4.56
CA VAL A 97 1.01 3.20 -3.77
C VAL A 97 0.11 3.55 -2.60
N THR A 98 0.62 3.53 -1.38
CA THR A 98 -0.08 4.01 -0.19
C THR A 98 0.68 5.19 0.41
N GLU A 99 0.02 5.98 1.24
CA GLU A 99 0.75 6.83 2.17
C GLU A 99 1.59 5.95 3.11
N TYR A 100 2.79 6.41 3.41
CA TYR A 100 3.63 5.77 4.41
C TYR A 100 3.25 6.27 5.79
N VAL A 101 2.84 5.36 6.65
CA VAL A 101 2.53 5.63 8.05
C VAL A 101 3.72 5.20 8.90
N GLU A 102 4.36 6.17 9.54
CA GLU A 102 5.37 5.86 10.55
C GLU A 102 4.71 5.22 11.76
N GLY A 103 5.27 4.11 12.22
CA GLY A 103 4.72 3.37 13.34
C GLY A 103 5.56 2.17 13.72
N ARG A 104 5.12 1.50 14.77
CA ARG A 104 5.68 0.23 15.23
C ARG A 104 4.61 -0.84 15.13
N THR A 105 5.00 -2.01 14.65
CA THR A 105 4.15 -3.20 14.76
C THR A 105 4.03 -3.61 16.22
N SER A 106 2.92 -4.23 16.60
CA SER A 106 2.72 -4.76 17.95
C SER A 106 3.54 -6.01 18.26
N PHE A 107 4.26 -6.57 17.29
CA PHE A 107 5.13 -7.72 17.54
C PHE A 107 6.47 -7.27 18.16
N PRO A 108 7.04 -8.02 19.13
CA PRO A 108 6.49 -9.24 19.74
C PRO A 108 5.56 -8.98 20.94
N ASP A 109 5.53 -7.77 21.47
CA ASP A 109 5.03 -7.45 22.81
C ASP A 109 3.48 -7.43 22.92
N GLY A 110 2.79 -7.48 21.79
CA GLY A 110 1.33 -7.36 21.69
C GLY A 110 0.83 -5.91 21.75
N LEU A 111 -0.50 -5.79 21.79
CA LEU A 111 -1.19 -4.50 21.94
C LEU A 111 -1.66 -4.33 23.39
N PRO A 112 -1.53 -3.13 23.99
CA PRO A 112 -2.20 -2.78 25.23
C PRO A 112 -3.71 -3.03 25.16
N ARG A 113 -4.33 -3.33 26.32
CA ARG A 113 -5.76 -3.69 26.39
C ARG A 113 -6.71 -2.64 25.78
N GLU A 114 -6.36 -1.36 25.86
CA GLU A 114 -7.12 -0.28 25.23
C GLU A 114 -7.06 -0.35 23.69
N GLN A 115 -5.88 -0.62 23.13
CA GLN A 115 -5.68 -0.75 21.69
C GLN A 115 -6.31 -2.03 21.15
N LEU A 116 -6.33 -3.10 21.94
CA LEU A 116 -7.09 -4.32 21.59
C LEU A 116 -8.59 -4.07 21.49
N ARG A 117 -9.17 -3.27 22.40
CA ARG A 117 -10.59 -2.90 22.32
C ARG A 117 -10.89 -2.03 21.10
N ALA A 118 -10.00 -1.08 20.79
CA ALA A 118 -10.13 -0.27 19.58
C ALA A 118 -10.03 -1.13 18.31
N LEU A 119 -9.10 -2.09 18.27
CA LEU A 119 -8.96 -3.04 17.16
C LEU A 119 -10.21 -3.92 17.01
N ALA A 120 -10.76 -4.44 18.10
CA ALA A 120 -11.99 -5.23 18.06
C ALA A 120 -13.16 -4.42 17.46
N GLY A 121 -13.35 -3.18 17.92
CA GLY A 121 -14.38 -2.30 17.35
C GLY A 121 -14.14 -1.95 15.88
N ALA A 122 -12.89 -1.78 15.46
CA ALA A 122 -12.53 -1.58 14.05
C ALA A 122 -12.86 -2.81 13.20
N VAL A 123 -12.58 -4.02 13.70
CA VAL A 123 -12.90 -5.29 13.03
C VAL A 123 -14.41 -5.48 12.91
N ASP A 124 -15.18 -5.22 13.96
CA ASP A 124 -16.64 -5.31 13.92
C ASP A 124 -17.23 -4.32 12.90
N SER A 125 -16.70 -3.10 12.89
CA SER A 125 -17.10 -2.06 11.91
C SER A 125 -16.75 -2.47 10.48
N LEU A 126 -15.60 -3.11 10.28
CA LEU A 126 -15.17 -3.63 8.97
C LEU A 126 -16.09 -4.78 8.50
N HIS A 127 -16.47 -5.70 9.39
CA HIS A 127 -17.38 -6.80 9.05
C HIS A 127 -18.79 -6.33 8.66
N ALA A 128 -19.24 -5.21 9.23
CA ALA A 128 -20.53 -4.60 8.89
C ALA A 128 -20.47 -3.70 7.64
N ALA A 129 -19.28 -3.39 7.13
CA ALA A 129 -19.10 -2.48 6.01
C ALA A 129 -19.60 -3.10 4.69
N THR A 130 -20.09 -2.24 3.79
CA THR A 130 -20.44 -2.62 2.43
C THR A 130 -19.62 -1.81 1.45
N VAL A 131 -19.05 -2.49 0.45
CA VAL A 131 -18.28 -1.92 -0.65
C VAL A 131 -18.84 -2.44 -1.97
N LYS A 132 -18.64 -1.69 -3.04
CA LYS A 132 -19.13 -1.99 -4.40
C LYS A 132 -18.15 -2.79 -5.24
N ALA A 133 -16.86 -2.71 -4.89
CA ALA A 133 -15.70 -3.16 -5.66
C ALA A 133 -15.84 -4.52 -6.37
#